data_AF-A0A0M8YHD7-F1
#
_entry.id   AF-A0A0M8YHD7-F1
#
_cell.length_a   1.000
_cell.length_b   1.000
_cell.length_c   1.000
_cell.angle_alpha   90.00
_cell.angle_beta   90.00
_cell.angle_gamma   90.00
#
_symmetry.space_group_name_H-M   'P 1'
#
loop_
_entity.id
_entity.type
_entity.pdbx_description
1 polymer ?
#
loop_
_entity_poly.entity_id
_entity_poly.type
_entity_poly.pdbx_seq_one_letter_code
_entity_poly.pdbx_strand_id
1 'polypeptide(L)'
;MTDAGNVVGRTAVALDWWDRVPPELDWASVERRVGFRFPADYQEFMARFPSGIFRDVVRIHNPVQDQRSLAGFEEDLDRMLTGVEALQEYDDTYAPFPEPRGVIPFAGDLAGGSLFWLPWTPDPDRWHVVRLNRSSHWTRTKRSMTAVMLELATSRSERNVLGWDLSAKDQVFEPFDQDS
;
A
#
# COMPACT_ATOMS: atom_id res chain seq x y z
N MET A 1 4.97 -22.86 -6.79
CA MET A 1 4.94 -21.43 -7.12
C MET A 1 3.81 -20.81 -6.33
N THR A 2 4.16 -20.02 -5.32
CA THR A 2 3.22 -19.34 -4.41
C THR A 2 2.22 -18.48 -5.18
N ASP A 3 0.98 -18.40 -4.69
CA ASP A 3 -0.11 -17.61 -5.29
C ASP A 3 0.26 -16.12 -5.44
N ALA A 4 1.10 -15.60 -4.53
CA ALA A 4 1.59 -14.22 -4.56
C ALA A 4 2.39 -13.85 -5.83
N GLY A 5 3.31 -14.70 -6.29
CA GLY A 5 4.08 -14.42 -7.51
C GLY A 5 3.26 -14.45 -8.79
N ASN A 6 2.14 -15.18 -8.77
CA ASN A 6 1.14 -15.10 -9.83
C ASN A 6 0.43 -13.73 -9.80
N VAL A 7 0.03 -13.26 -8.61
CA VAL A 7 -0.65 -11.96 -8.45
C VAL A 7 0.25 -10.79 -8.84
N VAL A 8 1.49 -10.73 -8.35
CA VAL A 8 2.43 -9.63 -8.67
C VAL A 8 2.76 -9.60 -10.17
N GLY A 9 2.98 -10.77 -10.78
CA GLY A 9 3.19 -10.87 -12.23
C GLY A 9 2.00 -10.37 -13.04
N ARG A 10 0.77 -10.75 -12.67
CA ARG A 10 -0.45 -10.26 -13.32
C ARG A 10 -0.65 -8.76 -13.15
N THR A 11 -0.30 -8.22 -11.99
CA THR A 11 -0.32 -6.78 -11.75
C THR A 11 0.65 -6.05 -12.67
N ALA A 12 1.86 -6.56 -12.83
CA ALA A 12 2.86 -5.98 -13.73
C ALA A 12 2.40 -6.02 -15.20
N VAL A 13 1.84 -7.16 -15.65
CA VAL A 13 1.24 -7.28 -16.99
C VAL A 13 0.11 -6.29 -17.19
N ALA A 14 -0.79 -6.14 -16.20
CA ALA A 14 -1.91 -5.24 -16.29
C ALA A 14 -1.50 -3.77 -16.43
N LEU A 15 -0.34 -3.39 -15.91
CA LEU A 15 0.20 -2.03 -15.96
C LEU A 15 1.22 -1.80 -17.09
N ASP A 16 1.44 -2.80 -17.94
CA ASP A 16 2.52 -2.82 -18.93
C ASP A 16 3.91 -2.53 -18.32
N TRP A 17 4.13 -2.97 -17.07
CA TRP A 17 5.37 -2.74 -16.33
C TRP A 17 6.32 -3.94 -16.45
N TRP A 18 7.48 -3.72 -17.09
CA TRP A 18 8.44 -4.78 -17.38
C TRP A 18 9.73 -4.73 -16.56
N ASP A 19 10.00 -3.61 -15.89
CA ASP A 19 11.26 -3.37 -15.16
C ASP A 19 11.27 -3.97 -13.75
N ARG A 20 12.48 -4.17 -13.21
CA ARG A 20 12.70 -4.60 -11.82
C ARG A 20 13.58 -3.59 -11.13
N VAL A 21 13.35 -3.43 -9.84
CA VAL A 21 14.11 -2.51 -9.00
C VAL A 21 14.82 -3.35 -7.96
N PRO A 22 16.15 -3.54 -8.09
CA PRO A 22 16.91 -4.22 -7.05
C PRO A 22 16.84 -3.38 -5.78
N PRO A 23 16.58 -3.98 -4.61
CA PRO A 23 16.58 -3.25 -3.36
C PRO A 23 18.00 -2.82 -2.99
N GLU A 24 18.19 -1.55 -2.61
CA GLU A 24 19.46 -1.08 -2.01
C GLU A 24 19.50 -1.32 -0.49
N LEU A 25 18.34 -1.49 0.15
CA LEU A 25 18.23 -1.77 1.59
C LEU A 25 17.72 -3.19 1.84
N ASP A 26 18.18 -3.82 2.92
CA ASP A 26 17.68 -5.13 3.33
C ASP A 26 16.40 -5.03 4.18
N TRP A 27 15.49 -5.99 4.01
CA TRP A 27 14.22 -6.04 4.73
C TRP A 27 14.40 -6.06 6.25
N ALA A 28 15.39 -6.77 6.77
CA ALA A 28 15.59 -6.87 8.23
C ALA A 28 16.00 -5.53 8.85
N SER A 29 16.74 -4.70 8.13
CA SER A 29 17.06 -3.33 8.55
C SER A 29 15.84 -2.41 8.51
N VAL A 30 15.03 -2.50 7.44
CA VAL A 30 13.78 -1.74 7.34
C VAL A 30 12.80 -2.13 8.44
N GLU A 31 12.57 -3.43 8.68
CA GLU A 31 11.66 -3.94 9.72
C GLU A 31 12.08 -3.49 11.13
N ARG A 32 13.39 -3.53 11.45
CA ARG A 32 13.90 -2.98 12.71
C ARG A 32 13.67 -1.48 12.83
N ARG A 33 13.76 -0.75 11.72
CA ARG A 33 13.60 0.70 11.67
C ARG A 33 12.15 1.13 11.88
N VAL A 34 11.19 0.46 11.23
CA VAL A 34 9.75 0.79 11.32
C VAL A 34 9.04 0.10 12.47
N GLY A 35 9.62 -0.96 13.05
CA GLY A 35 9.09 -1.62 14.25
C GLY A 35 8.00 -2.68 13.99
N PHE A 36 7.83 -3.12 12.74
CA PHE A 36 6.92 -4.22 12.38
C PHE A 36 7.47 -5.04 11.22
N ARG A 37 6.92 -6.25 11.04
CA ARG A 37 7.24 -7.14 9.91
C ARG A 37 6.29 -6.92 8.75
N PHE A 38 6.77 -7.05 7.52
CA PHE A 38 5.95 -6.91 6.33
C PHE A 38 5.35 -8.26 5.89
N PRO A 39 4.14 -8.26 5.28
CA PRO A 39 3.64 -9.42 4.55
C PRO A 39 4.61 -9.86 3.45
N ALA A 40 4.80 -11.16 3.25
CA ALA A 40 5.69 -11.70 2.22
C ALA A 40 5.25 -11.28 0.80
N ASP A 41 3.94 -11.15 0.56
CA ASP A 41 3.42 -10.70 -0.73
C ASP A 41 3.76 -9.23 -1.03
N TYR A 42 3.85 -8.38 -0.01
CA TYR A 42 4.33 -7.01 -0.13
C TYR A 42 5.82 -6.98 -0.49
N GLN A 43 6.64 -7.83 0.12
CA GLN A 43 8.05 -7.91 -0.21
C GLN A 43 8.27 -8.32 -1.66
N GLU A 44 7.48 -9.28 -2.16
CA GLU A 44 7.50 -9.69 -3.57
C GLU A 44 7.02 -8.56 -4.50
N PHE A 45 6.00 -7.81 -4.10
CA PHE A 45 5.53 -6.64 -4.85
C PHE A 45 6.63 -5.57 -4.96
N MET A 46 7.32 -5.27 -3.87
CA MET A 46 8.39 -4.26 -3.83
C MET A 46 9.68 -4.71 -4.52
N ALA A 47 9.88 -6.01 -4.75
CA ALA A 47 10.94 -6.49 -5.64
C ALA A 47 10.63 -6.22 -7.14
N ARG A 48 9.39 -5.83 -7.46
CA ARG A 48 8.93 -5.59 -8.84
C ARG A 48 8.70 -4.11 -9.13
N PHE A 49 8.13 -3.37 -8.19
CA PHE A 49 7.73 -1.97 -8.40
C PHE A 49 8.59 -1.01 -7.58
N PRO A 50 9.10 0.09 -8.17
CA PRO A 50 9.69 1.18 -7.41
C PRO A 50 8.65 1.94 -6.58
N SER A 51 9.11 2.93 -5.83
CA SER A 51 8.27 4.03 -5.36
C SER A 51 7.64 4.75 -6.57
N GLY A 52 6.34 5.02 -6.51
CA GLY A 52 5.64 5.59 -7.67
C GLY A 52 4.14 5.80 -7.47
N ILE A 53 3.50 6.16 -8.58
CA ILE A 53 2.05 6.35 -8.72
C ILE A 53 1.49 5.24 -9.59
N PHE A 54 0.49 4.56 -9.04
CA PHE A 54 -0.24 3.49 -9.67
C PHE A 54 -1.49 4.05 -10.34
N ARG A 55 -1.57 3.99 -11.68
CA ARG A 55 -2.71 4.43 -12.51
C ARG A 55 -3.23 5.84 -12.22
N ASP A 56 -2.37 6.76 -11.79
CA ASP A 56 -2.78 8.11 -11.35
C ASP A 56 -3.91 8.06 -10.29
N VAL A 57 -3.83 7.10 -9.36
CA VAL A 57 -4.80 6.95 -8.27
C VAL A 57 -4.20 6.62 -6.91
N VAL A 58 -3.13 5.82 -6.86
CA VAL A 58 -2.51 5.39 -5.60
C VAL A 58 -1.03 5.72 -5.62
N ARG A 59 -0.57 6.48 -4.63
CA ARG A 59 0.83 6.78 -4.37
C ARG A 59 1.38 5.77 -3.36
N ILE A 60 2.51 5.16 -3.66
CA ILE A 60 3.15 4.16 -2.80
C ILE A 60 4.67 4.33 -2.79
N HIS A 61 5.26 4.21 -1.60
CA HIS A 61 6.70 4.20 -1.40
C HIS A 61 7.21 2.76 -1.25
N ASN A 62 8.34 2.45 -1.90
CA ASN A 62 9.07 1.21 -1.74
C ASN A 62 10.16 1.40 -0.67
N PRO A 63 9.98 0.87 0.55
CA PRO A 63 10.86 1.17 1.67
C PRO A 63 12.24 0.51 1.56
N VAL A 64 12.43 -0.44 0.63
CA VAL A 64 13.74 -1.09 0.40
C VAL A 64 14.45 -0.58 -0.85
N GLN A 65 13.83 0.31 -1.63
CA GLN A 65 14.41 0.82 -2.86
C GLN A 65 15.72 1.57 -2.59
N ASP A 66 15.67 2.59 -1.72
CA ASP A 66 16.79 3.45 -1.37
C ASP A 66 16.46 4.23 -0.08
N GLN A 67 17.41 4.99 0.46
CA GLN A 67 17.23 5.73 1.72
C GLN A 67 16.17 6.85 1.62
N ARG A 68 16.01 7.48 0.45
CA ARG A 68 15.02 8.54 0.22
C ARG A 68 13.60 7.96 0.19
N SER A 69 13.44 6.81 -0.45
CA SER A 69 12.18 6.06 -0.51
C SER A 69 11.78 5.54 0.86
N LEU A 70 12.72 5.08 1.68
CA LEU A 70 12.46 4.74 3.08
C LEU A 70 12.01 5.97 3.88
N ALA A 71 12.69 7.11 3.76
CA ALA A 71 12.28 8.33 4.44
C ALA A 71 10.86 8.76 4.04
N GLY A 72 10.53 8.72 2.74
CA GLY A 72 9.17 9.02 2.26
C GLY A 72 8.12 8.03 2.76
N PHE A 73 8.47 6.75 2.91
CA PHE A 73 7.59 5.77 3.55
C PHE A 73 7.34 6.11 5.02
N GLU A 74 8.38 6.51 5.77
CA GLU A 74 8.26 6.91 7.18
C GLU A 74 7.42 8.19 7.33
N GLU A 75 7.61 9.17 6.47
CA GLU A 75 6.82 10.41 6.44
C GLU A 75 5.34 10.14 6.15
N ASP A 76 5.04 9.28 5.16
CA ASP A 76 3.67 8.86 4.87
C ASP A 76 3.06 8.07 6.03
N LEU A 77 3.86 7.22 6.68
CA LEU A 77 3.44 6.44 7.83
C LEU A 77 3.02 7.35 9.00
N ASP A 78 3.88 8.28 9.39
CA ASP A 78 3.62 9.26 10.45
C ASP A 78 2.38 10.10 10.14
N ARG A 79 2.35 10.73 8.96
CA ARG A 79 1.25 11.60 8.51
C ARG A 79 -0.11 10.87 8.51
N MET A 80 -0.16 9.65 7.99
CA MET A 80 -1.40 8.87 7.93
C MET A 80 -1.84 8.40 9.31
N LEU A 81 -0.90 8.03 10.20
CA LEU A 81 -1.22 7.64 11.58
C LEU A 81 -1.75 8.82 12.40
N THR A 82 -1.18 10.02 12.27
CA THR A 82 -1.75 11.24 12.86
C THR A 82 -3.18 11.49 12.38
N GLY A 83 -3.47 11.21 11.11
CA GLY A 83 -4.82 11.28 10.56
C GLY A 83 -5.79 10.28 11.19
N VAL A 84 -5.32 9.08 11.53
CA VAL A 84 -6.12 8.06 12.23
C VAL A 84 -6.35 8.46 13.70
N GLU A 85 -5.31 8.95 14.38
CA GLU A 85 -5.40 9.48 15.76
C GLU A 85 -6.46 10.58 15.88
N ALA A 86 -6.47 11.52 14.94
CA ALA A 86 -7.46 12.60 14.91
C ALA A 86 -8.92 12.10 14.74
N LEU A 87 -9.12 10.87 14.26
CA LEU A 87 -10.43 10.25 14.13
C LEU A 87 -10.82 9.38 15.34
N GLN A 88 -9.91 9.11 16.28
CA GLN A 88 -10.22 8.31 17.47
C GLN A 88 -11.28 8.96 18.38
N GLU A 89 -11.57 10.25 18.20
CA GLU A 89 -12.67 10.95 18.89
C GLU A 89 -14.07 10.48 18.43
N TYR A 90 -14.17 9.70 17.35
CA TYR A 90 -15.41 9.16 16.82
C TYR A 90 -15.57 7.66 17.13
N ASP A 91 -16.81 7.24 17.41
CA ASP A 91 -17.18 5.83 17.58
C ASP A 91 -16.89 5.02 16.29
N ASP A 92 -16.55 3.73 16.43
CA ASP A 92 -16.30 2.76 15.35
C ASP A 92 -15.06 3.02 14.45
N THR A 93 -13.97 3.53 15.03
CA THR A 93 -12.68 3.72 14.33
C THR A 93 -11.64 2.64 14.65
N TYR A 94 -10.61 2.54 13.81
CA TYR A 94 -9.46 1.68 14.10
C TYR A 94 -8.41 2.44 14.90
N ALA A 95 -7.74 1.76 15.82
CA ALA A 95 -6.57 2.30 16.49
C ALA A 95 -5.40 2.50 15.49
N PRO A 96 -4.54 3.50 15.66
CA PRO A 96 -3.30 3.68 14.92
C PRO A 96 -2.21 2.73 15.44
N PHE A 97 -1.34 2.22 14.57
CA PHE A 97 -0.07 1.62 15.03
C PHE A 97 0.75 2.66 15.81
N PRO A 98 1.41 2.33 16.93
CA PRO A 98 1.71 0.98 17.45
C PRO A 98 0.70 0.40 18.45
N GLU A 99 -0.50 0.95 18.58
CA GLU A 99 -1.51 0.38 19.46
C GLU A 99 -1.84 -1.08 19.07
N PRO A 100 -2.25 -1.93 20.03
CA PRO A 100 -2.59 -3.32 19.73
C PRO A 100 -3.63 -3.46 18.62
N ARG A 101 -3.27 -4.18 17.54
CA ARG A 101 -4.10 -4.39 16.33
C ARG A 101 -4.38 -3.10 15.55
N GLY A 102 -3.60 -2.05 15.80
CA GLY A 102 -3.70 -0.78 15.10
C GLY A 102 -3.36 -0.90 13.62
N VAL A 103 -4.01 -0.09 12.80
CA VAL A 103 -3.82 -0.08 11.35
C VAL A 103 -2.45 0.48 10.99
N ILE A 104 -1.82 -0.12 9.97
CA ILE A 104 -0.49 0.27 9.48
C ILE A 104 -0.64 0.79 8.05
N PRO A 105 -0.40 2.09 7.77
CA PRO A 105 -0.51 2.64 6.43
C PRO A 105 0.53 2.04 5.48
N PHE A 106 0.18 1.91 4.21
CA PHE A 106 1.13 1.51 3.16
C PHE A 106 1.02 2.30 1.86
N ALA A 107 -0.09 3.01 1.64
CA ALA A 107 -0.28 3.82 0.45
C ALA A 107 -1.35 4.90 0.66
N GLY A 108 -1.18 6.03 -0.03
CA GLY A 108 -2.17 7.09 -0.12
C GLY A 108 -2.93 7.02 -1.44
N ASP A 109 -4.22 7.34 -1.44
CA ASP A 109 -4.92 7.65 -2.69
C ASP A 109 -4.82 9.14 -3.01
N LEU A 110 -4.89 9.50 -4.30
CA LEU A 110 -4.69 10.89 -4.74
C LEU A 110 -5.87 11.83 -4.41
N ALA A 111 -6.94 11.34 -3.77
CA ALA A 111 -8.05 12.18 -3.30
C ALA A 111 -8.04 12.41 -1.79
N GLY A 112 -6.93 12.06 -1.11
CA GLY A 112 -6.76 12.26 0.33
C GLY A 112 -7.27 11.10 1.19
N GLY A 113 -7.53 9.93 0.61
CA GLY A 113 -7.72 8.69 1.36
C GLY A 113 -6.41 7.93 1.57
N SER A 114 -6.48 6.85 2.35
CA SER A 114 -5.33 6.04 2.73
C SER A 114 -5.69 4.57 2.81
N LEU A 115 -4.75 3.71 2.45
CA LEU A 115 -4.84 2.27 2.50
C LEU A 115 -3.91 1.74 3.60
N PHE A 116 -4.44 0.82 4.40
CA PHE A 116 -3.75 0.28 5.56
C PHE A 116 -3.83 -1.24 5.60
N TRP A 117 -2.81 -1.87 6.16
CA TRP A 117 -2.95 -3.21 6.71
C TRP A 117 -3.68 -3.16 8.05
N LEU A 118 -4.53 -4.15 8.30
CA LEU A 118 -5.16 -4.42 9.58
C LEU A 118 -4.52 -5.66 10.22
N PRO A 119 -3.66 -5.52 11.24
CA PRO A 119 -3.00 -6.61 11.97
C PRO A 119 -3.93 -7.41 12.89
N TRP A 120 -4.96 -8.04 12.33
CA TRP A 120 -5.94 -8.80 13.11
C TRP A 120 -5.41 -10.13 13.66
N THR A 121 -4.24 -10.58 13.18
CA THR A 121 -3.47 -11.73 13.68
C THR A 121 -1.98 -11.40 13.78
N PRO A 122 -1.18 -12.13 14.58
CA PRO A 122 0.27 -11.93 14.67
C PRO A 122 1.06 -12.27 13.39
N ASP A 123 0.42 -12.97 12.44
CA ASP A 123 1.01 -13.38 11.18
C ASP A 123 0.76 -12.31 10.09
N PRO A 124 1.81 -11.61 9.59
CA PRO A 124 1.67 -10.57 8.56
C PRO A 124 1.03 -11.06 7.27
N ASP A 125 1.27 -12.32 6.89
CA ASP A 125 0.73 -12.90 5.65
C ASP A 125 -0.79 -13.06 5.68
N ARG A 126 -1.39 -12.93 6.88
CA ARG A 126 -2.84 -12.99 7.07
C ARG A 126 -3.47 -11.61 7.19
N TRP A 127 -2.71 -10.52 7.17
CA TRP A 127 -3.26 -9.18 7.29
C TRP A 127 -4.14 -8.83 6.10
N HIS A 128 -5.14 -7.98 6.34
CA HIS A 128 -6.07 -7.55 5.29
C HIS A 128 -6.00 -6.04 5.09
N VAL A 129 -6.39 -5.58 3.91
CA VAL A 129 -6.47 -4.15 3.62
C VAL A 129 -7.77 -3.55 4.15
N VAL A 130 -7.64 -2.40 4.81
CA VAL A 130 -8.71 -1.45 5.08
C VAL A 130 -8.40 -0.12 4.39
N ARG A 131 -9.44 0.62 4.02
CA ARG A 131 -9.33 1.95 3.43
C ARG A 131 -10.02 2.96 4.33
N LEU A 132 -9.37 4.11 4.53
CA LEU A 132 -9.99 5.33 5.01
C LEU A 132 -10.13 6.28 3.81
N ASN A 133 -11.35 6.75 3.52
CA ASN A 133 -11.51 7.79 2.50
C ASN A 133 -11.41 9.20 3.10
N ARG A 134 -11.32 10.22 2.26
CA ARG A 134 -11.26 11.64 2.66
C ARG A 134 -12.46 12.14 3.50
N SER A 135 -13.55 11.38 3.52
CA SER A 135 -14.77 11.69 4.28
C SER A 135 -14.86 10.86 5.56
N SER A 136 -13.71 10.36 6.03
CA SER A 136 -13.56 9.59 7.26
C SER A 136 -14.36 8.28 7.29
N HIS A 137 -14.69 7.71 6.12
CA HIS A 137 -15.39 6.44 6.04
C HIS A 137 -14.41 5.27 5.85
N TRP A 138 -14.54 4.26 6.71
CA TRP A 138 -13.76 3.04 6.68
C TRP A 138 -14.39 1.96 5.80
N THR A 139 -13.58 1.28 5.00
CA THR A 139 -13.99 0.12 4.20
C THR A 139 -13.03 -1.05 4.40
N ARG A 140 -13.52 -2.23 4.76
CA ARG A 140 -12.70 -3.42 5.00
C ARG A 140 -12.82 -4.41 3.84
N THR A 141 -11.70 -4.85 3.29
CA THR A 141 -11.68 -5.63 2.04
C THR A 141 -11.46 -7.13 2.20
N LYS A 142 -11.11 -7.64 3.40
CA LYS A 142 -10.72 -9.05 3.65
C LYS A 142 -9.75 -9.64 2.60
N ARG A 143 -8.93 -8.79 1.97
CA ARG A 143 -7.98 -9.14 0.90
C ARG A 143 -6.58 -8.70 1.30
N SER A 144 -5.56 -9.39 0.78
CA SER A 144 -4.17 -8.97 0.94
C SER A 144 -3.89 -7.67 0.18
N MET A 145 -2.75 -7.05 0.44
CA MET A 145 -2.34 -5.84 -0.28
C MET A 145 -2.18 -6.11 -1.78
N THR A 146 -1.51 -7.20 -2.15
CA THR A 146 -1.29 -7.52 -3.58
C THR A 146 -2.59 -7.80 -4.33
N ALA A 147 -3.57 -8.43 -3.68
CA ALA A 147 -4.90 -8.65 -4.25
C ALA A 147 -5.65 -7.32 -4.49
N VAL A 148 -5.52 -6.36 -3.58
CA VAL A 148 -6.08 -5.01 -3.77
C VAL A 148 -5.35 -4.26 -4.88
N MET A 149 -4.01 -4.31 -4.94
CA MET A 149 -3.25 -3.66 -6.01
C MET A 149 -3.58 -4.27 -7.39
N LEU A 150 -3.80 -5.59 -7.48
CA LEU A 150 -4.26 -6.24 -8.72
C LEU A 150 -5.67 -5.81 -9.11
N GLU A 151 -6.60 -5.70 -8.16
CA GLU A 151 -7.93 -5.15 -8.42
C GLU A 151 -7.82 -3.73 -9.00
N LEU A 152 -7.01 -2.88 -8.37
CA LEU A 152 -6.79 -1.52 -8.86
C LEU A 152 -6.11 -1.49 -10.22
N ALA A 153 -5.19 -2.41 -10.51
CA ALA A 153 -4.52 -2.50 -11.81
C ALA A 153 -5.51 -2.82 -12.93
N THR A 154 -6.48 -3.68 -12.65
CA THR A 154 -7.36 -4.28 -13.67
C THR A 154 -8.75 -3.64 -13.76
N SER A 155 -9.20 -2.94 -12.72
CA SER A 155 -10.56 -2.41 -12.65
C SER A 155 -10.82 -1.34 -13.71
N ARG A 156 -12.01 -1.42 -14.32
CA ARG A 156 -12.54 -0.46 -15.31
C ARG A 156 -13.93 0.08 -14.91
N SER A 157 -14.21 0.13 -13.60
CA SER A 157 -15.50 0.58 -13.06
C SER A 157 -15.35 1.04 -11.60
N GLU A 158 -16.43 1.58 -11.02
CA GLU A 158 -16.54 1.93 -9.59
C GLU A 158 -16.51 0.73 -8.63
N ARG A 159 -16.63 -0.51 -9.14
CA ARG A 159 -16.59 -1.73 -8.32
C ARG A 159 -15.15 -2.10 -7.94
N ASN A 160 -14.54 -1.27 -7.11
CA ASN A 160 -13.19 -1.46 -6.57
C ASN A 160 -13.07 -0.84 -5.15
N VAL A 161 -11.96 -1.09 -4.45
CA VAL A 161 -11.76 -0.58 -3.07
C VAL A 161 -11.87 0.95 -2.93
N LEU A 162 -11.54 1.73 -3.97
CA LEU A 162 -11.61 3.19 -3.91
C LEU A 162 -13.05 3.70 -4.14
N GLY A 163 -13.88 2.91 -4.83
CA GLY A 163 -15.22 3.32 -5.26
C GLY A 163 -15.19 4.34 -6.42
N TRP A 164 -14.07 4.49 -7.11
CA TRP A 164 -13.89 5.46 -8.20
C TRP A 164 -14.08 4.80 -9.55
N ASP A 165 -14.63 5.52 -10.54
CA ASP A 165 -14.64 5.01 -11.91
C ASP A 165 -13.22 5.05 -12.51
N LEU A 166 -12.65 3.86 -12.71
CA LEU A 166 -11.32 3.67 -13.28
C LEU A 166 -11.37 3.31 -14.78
N SER A 167 -12.52 3.45 -15.45
CA SER A 167 -12.68 3.16 -16.87
C SER A 167 -11.76 4.03 -17.74
N ALA A 168 -11.70 5.33 -17.46
CA ALA A 168 -10.92 6.34 -18.17
C ALA A 168 -9.47 6.49 -17.69
N LYS A 169 -9.07 5.81 -16.60
CA LYS A 169 -7.69 5.87 -16.09
C LYS A 169 -6.81 4.90 -16.87
N ASP A 170 -5.66 5.38 -17.31
CA ASP A 170 -4.65 4.54 -17.95
C ASP A 170 -4.18 3.44 -17.00
N GLN A 171 -3.81 2.30 -17.56
CA GLN A 171 -3.23 1.19 -16.80
C GLN A 171 -1.72 1.28 -16.87
N VAL A 172 -1.17 2.32 -16.24
CA VAL A 172 0.27 2.58 -16.22
C VAL A 172 0.77 2.71 -14.78
N PHE A 173 2.05 2.44 -14.61
CA PHE A 173 2.78 2.75 -13.39
C PHE A 173 3.80 3.84 -13.69
N GLU A 174 3.80 4.89 -12.87
CA GLU A 174 4.67 6.05 -13.00
C GLU A 174 5.64 6.09 -11.82
N PRO A 175 6.92 5.69 -11.99
CA PRO A 175 7.92 5.82 -10.93
C PRO A 175 8.06 7.28 -10.49
N PHE A 176 8.38 7.52 -9.22
CA PHE A 176 8.74 8.87 -8.80
C PHE A 176 10.01 9.33 -9.54
N ASP A 177 10.05 10.61 -9.89
CA ASP A 177 11.24 11.22 -10.48
C ASP A 177 12.45 11.01 -9.56
N GLN A 178 13.48 10.36 -10.12
CA GLN A 178 14.72 10.03 -9.42
C GLN A 178 15.58 11.29 -9.17
N ASP A 179 15.29 12.42 -9.84
CA ASP A 179 16.10 13.63 -9.81
C ASP A 179 15.37 14.83 -9.19
N SER A 180 15.85 15.28 -8.03
CA SER A 180 15.90 16.70 -7.61
C SER A 180 16.92 16.86 -6.49
#